data_AF-A0A948CU49-F1
#
_entry.id   AF-A0A948CU49-F1
#
_cell.length_a   1.000
_cell.length_b   1.000
_cell.length_c   1.000
_cell.angle_alpha   90.00
_cell.angle_beta   90.00
_cell.angle_gamma   90.00
#
_symmetry.space_group_name_H-M   'P 1'
#
loop_
_entity.id
_entity.type
_entity.pdbx_description
1 polymer ?
#
loop_
_entity_poly.entity_id
_entity_poly.type
_entity_poly.pdbx_seq_one_letter_code
_entity_poly.pdbx_strand_id
1 'polypeptide(L)'
;MLSYRNVLKQSWQITWRNKYLWIFGIFAALLGNGGEYEILSRSLSGDDHAIWPSFYRVIQTGVFGKQTFNNVIQWMNEDILSFLMMSGVVLAILVISCFLIWLIMVSQIAIVNNAGNIIKRKKNNFQDGVNSGTKNFWSILGLNVISKIIICLLLILISLPIIFFVNKISIAMTGLLFSILFIIFVPIAISLSFIIKYAIAYVVVKNSSLINAFKQAWQLFMNNWIISLETALILFFINFVAGLAIALVILAMAIPFLSLGIIVYLLTSEVGFWVIAVLAFISALLLIGVGGAMLAVFQISSWTGLFVELVKNGGTAKIIRVLDYGKKDK
;
A
#
# COMPACT_ATOMS: atom_id res chain seq x y z
N MET A 1 1.04 12.68 -26.97
CA MET A 1 -0.40 12.34 -26.79
C MET A 1 -0.47 11.17 -25.82
N LEU A 2 -1.06 11.36 -24.64
CA LEU A 2 -1.05 10.34 -23.60
C LEU A 2 -1.91 9.11 -24.01
N SER A 3 -1.23 7.98 -24.21
CA SER A 3 -1.86 6.69 -24.48
C SER A 3 -1.72 5.81 -23.24
N TYR A 4 -2.79 5.71 -22.45
CA TYR A 4 -2.85 4.83 -21.28
C TYR A 4 -2.42 3.40 -21.61
N ARG A 5 -2.81 2.92 -22.80
CA ARG A 5 -2.40 1.62 -23.33
C ARG A 5 -0.89 1.49 -23.42
N ASN A 6 -0.18 2.54 -23.85
CA ASN A 6 1.28 2.51 -23.96
C ASN A 6 1.93 2.48 -22.58
N VAL A 7 1.44 3.29 -21.62
CA VAL A 7 1.94 3.29 -20.23
C VAL A 7 1.74 1.90 -19.61
N LEU A 8 0.54 1.33 -19.68
CA LEU A 8 0.23 0.02 -19.11
C LEU A 8 1.00 -1.11 -19.81
N LYS A 9 1.09 -1.08 -21.15
CA LYS A 9 1.88 -2.08 -21.90
C LYS A 9 3.36 -1.99 -21.54
N GLN A 10 3.90 -0.79 -21.38
CA GLN A 10 5.28 -0.59 -20.96
C GLN A 10 5.51 -1.09 -19.53
N SER A 11 4.61 -0.78 -18.59
CA SER A 11 4.67 -1.30 -17.22
C SER A 11 4.61 -2.81 -17.18
N TRP A 12 3.74 -3.43 -17.97
CA TRP A 12 3.67 -4.89 -18.10
C TRP A 12 4.98 -5.48 -18.62
N GLN A 13 5.57 -4.86 -19.65
CA GLN A 13 6.88 -5.27 -20.16
C GLN A 13 7.99 -5.11 -19.11
N ILE A 14 7.97 -4.04 -18.32
CA ILE A 14 8.91 -3.83 -17.21
C ILE A 14 8.77 -4.96 -16.20
N THR A 15 7.54 -5.24 -15.73
CA THR A 15 7.25 -6.32 -14.78
C THR A 15 7.72 -7.67 -15.29
N TRP A 16 7.43 -8.01 -16.54
CA TRP A 16 7.67 -9.37 -17.05
C TRP A 16 9.11 -9.61 -17.49
N ARG A 17 9.77 -8.61 -18.10
CA ARG A 17 11.15 -8.75 -18.61
C ARG A 17 12.21 -8.59 -17.51
N ASN A 18 11.90 -7.90 -16.41
CA ASN A 18 12.85 -7.60 -15.34
C ASN A 18 12.47 -8.34 -14.05
N LYS A 19 12.58 -9.67 -14.05
CA LYS A 19 12.17 -10.52 -12.91
C LYS A 19 12.88 -10.21 -11.60
N TYR A 20 14.09 -9.64 -11.66
CA TYR A 20 14.80 -9.18 -10.45
C TYR A 20 14.02 -8.10 -9.68
N LEU A 21 13.12 -7.35 -10.35
CA LEU A 21 12.25 -6.38 -9.68
C LEU A 21 11.20 -7.05 -8.80
N TRP A 22 10.90 -8.33 -8.97
CA TRP A 22 9.92 -9.03 -8.14
C TRP A 22 10.40 -9.19 -6.71
N ILE A 23 11.71 -9.28 -6.47
CA ILE A 23 12.26 -9.28 -5.12
C ILE A 23 11.89 -7.97 -4.40
N PHE A 24 12.07 -6.83 -5.08
CA PHE A 24 11.59 -5.55 -4.58
C PHE A 24 10.06 -5.52 -4.50
N GLY A 25 9.37 -6.15 -5.46
CA GLY A 25 7.92 -6.27 -5.49
C GLY A 25 7.35 -6.93 -4.24
N ILE A 26 7.96 -8.00 -3.73
CA ILE A 26 7.51 -8.72 -2.53
C ILE A 26 7.46 -7.75 -1.34
N PHE A 27 8.54 -7.00 -1.10
CA PHE A 27 8.60 -6.05 0.01
C PHE A 27 7.74 -4.81 -0.25
N ALA A 28 7.71 -4.30 -1.48
CA ALA A 28 6.85 -3.17 -1.83
C ALA A 28 5.36 -3.48 -1.69
N ALA A 29 4.95 -4.74 -1.92
CA ALA A 29 3.57 -5.19 -1.73
C ALA A 29 3.12 -5.09 -0.26
N LEU A 30 4.05 -5.16 0.70
CA LEU A 30 3.75 -5.02 2.14
C LEU A 30 3.37 -3.58 2.53
N LEU A 31 3.63 -2.56 1.70
CA LEU A 31 3.08 -1.20 1.89
C LEU A 31 1.57 -1.14 1.68
N GLY A 32 0.98 -2.21 1.15
CA GLY A 32 -0.39 -2.24 0.67
C GLY A 32 -0.46 -1.68 -0.75
N ASN A 33 -0.51 -2.57 -1.75
CA ASN A 33 -0.84 -2.23 -3.14
C ASN A 33 -2.23 -1.58 -3.30
N GLY A 34 -3.02 -1.54 -2.22
CA GLY A 34 -4.38 -1.07 -2.14
C GLY A 34 -4.66 -0.13 -0.98
N GLY A 35 -3.73 0.74 -0.58
CA GLY A 35 -3.95 1.67 0.54
C GLY A 35 -5.24 2.52 0.41
N GLU A 36 -5.74 2.75 -0.82
CA GLU A 36 -7.06 3.35 -1.04
C GLU A 36 -8.23 2.37 -0.80
N TYR A 37 -8.05 1.08 -1.09
CA TYR A 37 -9.04 0.01 -0.86
C TYR A 37 -9.16 -0.38 0.60
N GLU A 38 -8.07 -0.34 1.36
CA GLU A 38 -8.07 -0.64 2.80
C GLU A 38 -9.03 0.28 3.57
N ILE A 39 -9.14 1.55 3.15
CA ILE A 39 -10.05 2.53 3.75
C ILE A 39 -11.51 2.21 3.40
N LEU A 40 -11.79 1.81 2.15
CA LEU A 40 -13.13 1.45 1.69
C LEU A 40 -13.60 0.08 2.22
N SER A 41 -12.75 -0.93 2.19
CA SER A 41 -13.09 -2.31 2.58
C SER A 41 -13.35 -2.44 4.07
N ARG A 42 -12.60 -1.71 4.90
CA ARG A 42 -12.83 -1.68 6.36
C ARG A 42 -14.12 -0.97 6.75
N SER A 43 -14.60 -0.04 5.92
CA SER A 43 -15.88 0.62 6.16
C SER A 43 -17.08 -0.24 5.77
N LEU A 44 -16.90 -1.23 4.89
CA LEU A 44 -17.96 -2.13 4.41
C LEU A 44 -18.12 -3.38 5.29
N SER A 45 -17.09 -3.75 6.06
CA SER A 45 -17.08 -4.97 6.87
C SER A 45 -17.94 -4.91 8.15
N GLY A 46 -18.66 -3.82 8.42
CA GLY A 46 -19.72 -3.78 9.44
C GLY A 46 -19.29 -3.99 10.89
N ASP A 47 -17.98 -4.11 11.18
CA ASP A 47 -17.49 -4.18 12.55
C ASP A 47 -17.73 -2.84 13.26
N ASP A 48 -18.51 -2.87 14.35
CA ASP A 48 -18.97 -1.75 15.19
C ASP A 48 -17.86 -0.96 15.92
N HIS A 49 -16.61 -1.11 15.48
CA HIS A 49 -15.46 -0.48 16.12
C HIS A 49 -14.70 0.37 15.10
N ALA A 50 -14.59 1.66 15.43
CA ALA A 50 -14.03 2.75 14.66
C ALA A 50 -12.81 2.39 13.80
N ILE A 51 -12.54 3.20 12.77
CA ILE A 51 -11.45 3.14 11.76
C ILE A 51 -10.04 2.83 12.33
N TRP A 52 -9.84 2.92 13.64
CA TRP A 52 -8.61 2.59 14.37
C TRP A 52 -8.77 1.47 15.43
N PRO A 53 -9.26 0.25 15.08
CA PRO A 53 -9.48 -0.80 16.07
C PRO A 53 -8.18 -1.26 16.73
N SER A 54 -7.07 -1.26 15.99
CA SER A 54 -5.78 -1.80 16.45
C SER A 54 -5.10 -0.84 17.42
N PHE A 55 -5.13 0.46 17.16
CA PHE A 55 -4.52 1.44 18.06
C PHE A 55 -5.36 1.68 19.30
N TYR A 56 -6.70 1.69 19.17
CA TYR A 56 -7.59 1.72 20.32
C TYR A 56 -7.37 0.50 21.22
N ARG A 57 -7.26 -0.70 20.64
CA ARG A 57 -6.89 -1.92 21.38
C ARG A 57 -5.52 -1.80 22.07
N VAL A 58 -4.50 -1.25 21.41
CA VAL A 58 -3.19 -1.02 22.02
C VAL A 58 -3.27 0.00 23.16
N ILE A 59 -4.04 1.08 23.03
CA ILE A 59 -4.24 2.03 24.14
C ILE A 59 -4.99 1.34 25.29
N GLN A 60 -6.02 0.55 25.00
CA GLN A 60 -6.79 -0.20 25.99
C GLN A 60 -5.98 -1.27 26.72
N THR A 61 -4.95 -1.85 26.08
CA THR A 61 -4.04 -2.78 26.78
C THR A 61 -3.29 -2.11 27.93
N GLY A 62 -3.37 -0.78 28.05
CA GLY A 62 -2.71 -0.03 29.10
C GLY A 62 -1.19 -0.03 28.96
N VAL A 63 -0.64 -0.44 27.81
CA VAL A 63 0.81 -0.50 27.55
C VAL A 63 1.49 0.85 27.76
N PHE A 64 0.78 1.95 27.52
CA PHE A 64 1.25 3.33 27.78
C PHE A 64 0.77 3.91 29.12
N GLY A 65 0.11 3.10 29.96
CA GLY A 65 -0.41 3.49 31.26
C GLY A 65 0.66 3.43 32.36
N LYS A 66 0.48 4.24 33.41
CA LYS A 66 1.35 4.27 34.59
C LYS A 66 1.49 2.90 35.26
N GLN A 67 0.44 2.08 35.21
CA GLN A 67 0.44 0.74 35.80
C GLN A 67 1.39 -0.22 35.08
N THR A 68 1.45 -0.18 33.75
CA THR A 68 2.43 -0.99 32.99
C THR A 68 3.85 -0.56 33.30
N PHE A 69 4.10 0.75 33.43
CA PHE A 69 5.42 1.24 33.83
C PHE A 69 5.83 0.75 35.23
N ASN A 70 4.90 0.78 36.18
CA ASN A 70 5.13 0.25 37.52
C ASN A 70 5.37 -1.28 37.51
N ASN A 71 4.61 -2.03 36.71
CA ASN A 71 4.80 -3.47 36.55
C ASN A 71 6.17 -3.79 35.94
N VAL A 72 6.63 -2.99 34.97
CA VAL A 72 7.97 -3.13 34.38
C VAL A 72 9.06 -2.88 35.42
N ILE A 73 8.92 -1.86 36.26
CA ILE A 73 9.85 -1.58 37.36
C ILE A 73 9.83 -2.73 38.38
N GLN A 74 8.65 -3.23 38.72
CA GLN A 74 8.50 -4.35 39.64
C GLN A 74 9.16 -5.62 39.11
N TRP A 75 8.94 -5.98 37.84
CA TRP A 75 9.57 -7.13 37.20
C TRP A 75 11.10 -7.02 37.13
N MET A 76 11.62 -5.81 36.92
CA MET A 76 13.06 -5.55 36.96
C MET A 76 13.66 -5.83 38.35
N ASN A 77 12.91 -5.58 39.42
CA ASN A 77 13.35 -5.80 40.80
C ASN A 77 13.14 -7.24 41.29
N GLU A 78 12.12 -7.94 40.81
CA GLU A 78 11.76 -9.30 41.25
C GLU A 78 12.54 -10.39 40.51
N ASP A 79 12.70 -10.27 39.18
CA ASP A 79 13.43 -11.25 38.36
C ASP A 79 14.14 -10.56 37.19
N ILE A 80 15.38 -10.15 37.46
CA ILE A 80 16.24 -9.47 36.49
C ILE A 80 16.49 -10.32 35.24
N LEU A 81 16.55 -11.66 35.36
CA LEU A 81 16.82 -12.54 34.22
C LEU A 81 15.62 -12.57 33.27
N SER A 82 14.40 -12.75 33.81
CA SER A 82 13.17 -12.71 33.02
C SER A 82 12.94 -11.34 32.37
N PHE A 83 13.25 -10.25 33.07
CA PHE A 83 13.19 -8.90 32.52
C PHE A 83 14.18 -8.70 31.34
N LEU A 84 15.42 -9.18 31.49
CA LEU A 84 16.42 -9.11 30.41
C LEU A 84 16.03 -9.95 29.19
N MET A 85 15.44 -11.13 29.39
CA MET A 85 14.94 -11.96 28.28
C MET A 85 13.79 -11.28 27.53
N MET A 86 12.79 -10.75 28.25
CA MET A 86 11.65 -10.09 27.63
C MET A 86 12.06 -8.79 26.91
N SER A 87 12.91 -7.98 27.53
CA SER A 87 13.46 -6.78 26.87
C SER A 87 14.29 -7.14 25.64
N GLY A 88 15.06 -8.23 25.69
CA GLY A 88 15.78 -8.78 24.53
C GLY A 88 14.83 -9.16 23.39
N VAL A 89 13.71 -9.83 23.68
CA VAL A 89 12.68 -10.18 22.67
C VAL A 89 12.04 -8.92 22.08
N VAL A 90 11.67 -7.94 22.90
CA VAL A 90 11.10 -6.67 22.43
C VAL A 90 12.10 -5.91 21.54
N LEU A 91 13.36 -5.85 21.93
CA LEU A 91 14.42 -5.24 21.11
C LEU A 91 14.61 -5.99 19.78
N ALA A 92 14.60 -7.33 19.79
CA ALA A 92 14.69 -8.12 18.57
C ALA A 92 13.50 -7.81 17.62
N ILE A 93 12.28 -7.75 18.15
CA ILE A 93 11.08 -7.39 17.37
C ILE A 93 11.20 -5.97 16.79
N LEU A 94 11.70 -5.00 17.58
CA LEU A 94 11.90 -3.63 17.12
C LEU A 94 12.96 -3.55 16.01
N VAL A 95 14.08 -4.25 16.15
CA VAL A 95 15.14 -4.30 15.13
C VAL A 95 14.61 -4.92 13.83
N ILE A 96 13.90 -6.05 13.93
CA ILE A 96 13.27 -6.70 12.77
C ILE A 96 12.25 -5.77 12.11
N SER A 97 11.42 -5.08 12.89
CA SER A 97 10.41 -4.14 12.39
C SER A 97 11.06 -2.96 11.66
N CYS A 98 12.09 -2.35 12.24
CA CYS A 98 12.85 -1.27 11.62
C CYS A 98 13.54 -1.72 10.33
N PHE A 99 14.14 -2.92 10.33
CA PHE A 99 14.75 -3.51 9.14
C PHE A 99 13.72 -3.77 8.04
N LEU A 100 12.54 -4.28 8.38
CA LEU A 100 11.46 -4.49 7.42
C LEU A 100 10.96 -3.16 6.85
N ILE A 101 10.73 -2.13 7.66
CA ILE A 101 10.36 -0.80 7.17
C ILE A 101 11.42 -0.28 6.21
N TRP A 102 12.69 -0.40 6.56
CA TRP A 102 13.79 -0.01 5.68
C TRP A 102 13.74 -0.75 4.33
N LEU A 103 13.59 -2.08 4.36
CA LEU A 103 13.58 -2.92 3.18
C LEU A 103 12.38 -2.64 2.26
N ILE A 104 11.23 -2.42 2.86
CA ILE A 104 9.99 -2.04 2.18
C ILE A 104 10.17 -0.72 1.42
N MET A 105 10.72 0.29 2.10
CA MET A 105 10.95 1.61 1.50
C MET A 105 12.01 1.55 0.39
N VAL A 106 13.15 0.91 0.64
CA VAL A 106 14.20 0.71 -0.36
C VAL A 106 13.66 0.01 -1.61
N SER A 107 12.78 -0.96 -1.44
CA SER A 107 12.18 -1.71 -2.54
C SER A 107 11.23 -0.87 -3.39
N GLN A 108 10.37 -0.05 -2.75
CA GLN A 108 9.51 0.90 -3.48
C GLN A 108 10.35 1.84 -4.35
N ILE A 109 11.44 2.38 -3.77
CA ILE A 109 12.35 3.30 -4.45
C ILE A 109 13.09 2.61 -5.59
N ALA A 110 13.57 1.40 -5.37
CA ALA A 110 14.29 0.61 -6.36
C ALA A 110 13.41 0.36 -7.60
N ILE A 111 12.12 0.07 -7.42
CA ILE A 111 11.18 -0.09 -8.53
C ILE A 111 10.98 1.23 -9.28
N VAL A 112 10.73 2.35 -8.58
CA VAL A 112 10.57 3.68 -9.22
C VAL A 112 11.82 4.06 -10.01
N ASN A 113 13.01 3.86 -9.43
CA ASN A 113 14.29 4.18 -10.06
C ASN A 113 14.53 3.34 -11.32
N ASN A 114 14.38 2.01 -11.21
CA ASN A 114 14.58 1.10 -12.33
C ASN A 114 13.53 1.32 -13.43
N ALA A 115 12.25 1.46 -13.08
CA ALA A 115 11.20 1.76 -14.04
C ALA A 115 11.49 3.08 -14.76
N GLY A 116 11.83 4.15 -14.03
CA GLY A 116 12.20 5.44 -14.62
C GLY A 116 13.41 5.35 -15.56
N ASN A 117 14.43 4.56 -15.21
CA ASN A 117 15.61 4.34 -16.06
C ASN A 117 15.27 3.54 -17.31
N ILE A 118 14.50 2.45 -17.20
CA ILE A 118 14.07 1.64 -18.35
C ILE A 118 13.26 2.48 -19.34
N ILE A 119 12.32 3.30 -18.82
CA ILE A 119 11.49 4.19 -19.64
C ILE A 119 12.35 5.22 -20.38
N LYS A 120 13.39 5.74 -19.72
CA LYS A 120 14.37 6.67 -20.30
C LYS A 120 15.48 5.98 -21.11
N ARG A 121 15.41 4.66 -21.33
CA ARG A 121 16.44 3.85 -22.02
C ARG A 121 17.85 3.96 -21.41
N LYS A 122 17.91 4.14 -20.09
CA LYS A 122 19.16 4.11 -19.31
C LYS A 122 19.41 2.71 -18.77
N LYS A 123 20.69 2.41 -18.47
CA LYS A 123 21.07 1.17 -17.78
C LYS A 123 20.35 1.08 -16.43
N ASN A 124 20.01 -0.14 -16.07
CA ASN A 124 19.30 -0.50 -14.85
C ASN A 124 19.83 -1.85 -14.37
N ASN A 125 20.10 -1.96 -13.08
CA ASN A 125 20.49 -3.21 -12.45
C ASN A 125 19.96 -3.24 -11.01
N PHE A 126 20.14 -4.38 -10.35
CA PHE A 126 19.73 -4.56 -8.96
C PHE A 126 20.44 -3.57 -8.02
N GLN A 127 21.76 -3.41 -8.20
CA GLN A 127 22.61 -2.57 -7.33
C GLN A 127 22.22 -1.08 -7.38
N ASP A 128 21.94 -0.56 -8.57
CA ASP A 128 21.47 0.81 -8.81
C ASP A 128 20.13 1.04 -8.13
N GLY A 129 19.26 0.01 -8.11
CA GLY A 129 18.01 0.01 -7.36
C GLY A 129 18.24 0.18 -5.87
N VAL A 130 19.08 -0.68 -5.28
CA VAL A 130 19.41 -0.63 -3.83
C VAL A 130 20.10 0.68 -3.47
N ASN A 131 21.12 1.10 -4.23
CA ASN A 131 21.86 2.35 -3.99
C ASN A 131 20.95 3.58 -4.06
N SER A 132 20.02 3.63 -5.02
CA SER A 132 19.03 4.70 -5.10
C SER A 132 18.04 4.64 -3.94
N GLY A 133 17.67 3.42 -3.52
CA GLY A 133 16.82 3.16 -2.36
C GLY A 133 17.41 3.66 -1.05
N THR A 134 18.67 3.32 -0.76
CA THR A 134 19.36 3.75 0.46
C THR A 134 19.58 5.26 0.47
N LYS A 135 19.97 5.85 -0.66
CA LYS A 135 20.16 7.30 -0.79
C LYS A 135 18.88 8.09 -0.49
N ASN A 136 17.73 7.64 -1.00
CA ASN A 136 16.47 8.38 -0.91
C ASN A 136 15.55 7.92 0.22
N PHE A 137 15.99 6.95 1.03
CA PHE A 137 15.20 6.32 2.10
C PHE A 137 14.49 7.34 2.99
N TRP A 138 15.24 8.27 3.60
CA TRP A 138 14.69 9.26 4.54
C TRP A 138 13.70 10.22 3.90
N SER A 139 13.95 10.62 2.65
CA SER A 139 13.04 11.54 1.95
C SER A 139 11.67 10.89 1.71
N ILE A 140 11.67 9.59 1.40
CA ILE A 140 10.47 8.87 0.99
C ILE A 140 9.74 8.34 2.22
N LEU A 141 10.47 7.95 3.27
CA LEU A 141 9.89 7.68 4.58
C LEU A 141 9.20 8.93 5.11
N GLY A 142 9.86 10.10 5.01
CA GLY A 142 9.27 11.39 5.36
C GLY A 142 7.99 11.68 4.58
N LEU A 143 7.97 11.51 3.26
CA LEU A 143 6.76 11.69 2.44
C LEU A 143 5.61 10.78 2.88
N ASN A 144 5.88 9.49 3.09
CA ASN A 144 4.87 8.54 3.54
C ASN A 144 4.34 8.87 4.94
N VAL A 145 5.22 9.16 5.90
CA VAL A 145 4.84 9.52 7.27
C VAL A 145 4.04 10.82 7.30
N ILE A 146 4.51 11.88 6.63
CA ILE A 146 3.81 13.17 6.55
C ILE A 146 2.43 12.98 5.95
N SER A 147 2.30 12.18 4.88
CA SER A 147 0.99 11.91 4.27
C SER A 147 0.00 11.23 5.23
N LYS A 148 0.47 10.26 6.03
CA LYS A 148 -0.35 9.57 7.02
C LYS A 148 -0.73 10.49 8.17
N ILE A 149 0.18 11.36 8.61
CA ILE A 149 -0.11 12.39 9.62
C ILE A 149 -1.18 13.35 9.09
N ILE A 150 -1.06 13.84 7.84
CA ILE A 150 -2.06 14.74 7.25
C ILE A 150 -3.43 14.06 7.14
N ILE A 151 -3.49 12.81 6.66
CA ILE A 151 -4.75 12.05 6.58
C ILE A 151 -5.35 11.85 7.99
N CYS A 152 -4.52 11.55 8.98
CA CYS A 152 -4.96 11.39 10.37
C CYS A 152 -5.52 12.70 10.94
N LEU A 153 -4.81 13.81 10.75
CA LEU A 153 -5.26 15.14 11.17
C LEU A 153 -6.58 15.53 10.50
N LEU A 154 -6.70 15.30 9.19
CA LEU A 154 -7.94 15.53 8.45
C LEU A 154 -9.09 14.68 9.00
N LEU A 155 -8.84 13.41 9.28
CA LEU A 155 -9.85 12.51 9.86
C LEU A 155 -10.29 13.01 11.25
N ILE A 156 -9.34 13.41 12.11
CA ILE A 156 -9.65 13.97 13.43
C ILE A 156 -10.52 15.22 13.28
N LEU A 157 -10.09 16.18 12.45
CA LEU A 157 -10.82 17.43 12.22
C LEU A 157 -12.26 17.19 11.72
N ILE A 158 -12.42 16.25 10.80
CA ILE A 158 -13.73 15.87 10.24
C ILE A 158 -14.57 15.09 11.25
N SER A 159 -13.95 14.34 12.15
CA SER A 159 -14.67 13.59 13.20
C SER A 159 -15.12 14.45 14.39
N LEU A 160 -14.47 15.60 14.65
CA LEU A 160 -14.77 16.46 15.79
C LEU A 160 -16.25 16.89 15.86
N PRO A 161 -16.89 17.38 14.77
CA PRO A 161 -18.31 17.71 14.80
C PRO A 161 -19.19 16.53 15.24
N ILE A 162 -18.88 15.32 14.79
CA ILE A 162 -19.66 14.13 15.14
C ILE A 162 -19.58 13.89 16.65
N ILE A 163 -18.37 13.96 17.22
CA ILE A 163 -18.16 13.74 18.67
C ILE A 163 -18.91 14.79 19.50
N PHE A 164 -18.92 16.05 19.08
CA PHE A 164 -19.61 17.13 19.81
C PHE A 164 -21.14 17.10 19.68
N PHE A 165 -21.66 16.60 18.56
CA PHE A 165 -23.08 16.64 18.24
C PHE A 165 -23.82 15.29 18.39
N VAL A 166 -23.11 14.16 18.54
CA VAL A 166 -23.73 12.82 18.64
C VAL A 166 -24.76 12.72 19.76
N ASN A 167 -24.54 13.41 20.89
CA ASN A 167 -25.46 13.40 22.03
C ASN A 167 -26.53 14.50 21.96
N LYS A 168 -26.49 15.37 20.96
CA LYS A 168 -27.37 16.55 20.83
C LYS A 168 -28.37 16.44 19.69
N ILE A 169 -28.20 15.47 18.80
CA ILE A 169 -28.99 15.32 17.58
C ILE A 169 -29.48 13.87 17.46
N SER A 170 -30.57 13.65 16.73
CA SER A 170 -31.09 12.31 16.44
C SER A 170 -30.06 11.47 15.67
N ILE A 171 -30.09 10.15 15.89
CA ILE A 171 -29.23 9.14 15.24
C ILE A 171 -29.24 9.31 13.71
N ALA A 172 -30.42 9.55 13.13
CA ALA A 172 -30.59 9.76 11.69
C ALA A 172 -29.79 10.97 11.17
N MET A 173 -29.79 12.08 11.91
CA MET A 173 -29.07 13.30 11.52
C MET A 173 -27.56 13.15 11.73
N THR A 174 -27.13 12.44 12.78
CA THR A 174 -25.72 12.08 12.96
C THR A 174 -25.20 11.22 11.79
N GLY A 175 -26.00 10.25 11.35
CA GLY A 175 -25.69 9.43 10.17
C GLY A 175 -25.59 10.24 8.87
N LEU A 176 -26.51 11.19 8.65
CA LEU A 176 -26.44 12.12 7.51
C LEU A 176 -25.18 12.99 7.55
N LEU A 177 -24.87 13.58 8.71
CA LEU A 177 -23.68 14.41 8.90
C LEU A 177 -22.40 13.60 8.67
N PHE A 178 -22.30 12.38 9.21
CA PHE A 178 -21.20 11.47 8.92
C PHE A 178 -21.05 11.16 7.44
N SER A 179 -22.15 10.87 6.74
CA SER A 179 -22.14 10.56 5.31
C SER A 179 -21.61 11.73 4.47
N ILE A 180 -22.07 12.95 4.74
CA ILE A 180 -21.61 14.17 4.04
C ILE A 180 -20.11 14.40 4.28
N LEU A 181 -19.67 14.29 5.53
CA LEU A 181 -18.28 14.46 5.91
C LEU A 181 -17.36 13.41 5.27
N PHE A 182 -17.84 12.17 5.17
CA PHE A 182 -17.12 11.08 4.52
C PHE A 182 -16.97 11.29 3.00
N ILE A 183 -18.03 11.78 2.34
CA ILE A 183 -18.01 12.15 0.91
C ILE A 183 -16.95 13.22 0.62
N ILE A 184 -16.66 14.11 1.58
CA ILE A 184 -15.62 15.14 1.45
C ILE A 184 -14.23 14.56 1.78
N PHE A 185 -14.13 13.75 2.83
CA PHE A 185 -12.85 13.19 3.29
C PHE A 185 -12.19 12.27 2.26
N VAL A 186 -12.97 11.36 1.68
CA VAL A 186 -12.44 10.32 0.78
C VAL A 186 -11.73 10.91 -0.44
N PRO A 187 -12.31 11.86 -1.21
CA PRO A 187 -11.62 12.52 -2.32
C PRO A 187 -10.33 13.24 -1.91
N ILE A 188 -10.30 13.88 -0.74
CA ILE A 188 -9.10 14.57 -0.24
C ILE A 188 -7.99 13.56 0.08
N ALA A 189 -8.34 12.47 0.79
CA ALA A 189 -7.39 11.41 1.14
C ALA A 189 -6.83 10.71 -0.11
N ILE A 190 -7.69 10.40 -1.08
CA ILE A 190 -7.30 9.82 -2.38
C ILE A 190 -6.40 10.78 -3.16
N SER A 191 -6.75 12.07 -3.21
CA SER A 191 -5.93 13.10 -3.89
C SER A 191 -4.54 13.18 -3.27
N LEU A 192 -4.44 13.19 -1.94
CA LEU A 192 -3.15 13.18 -1.26
C LEU A 192 -2.34 11.91 -1.58
N SER A 193 -2.97 10.73 -1.63
CA SER A 193 -2.29 9.48 -2.04
C SER A 193 -1.63 9.62 -3.41
N PHE A 194 -2.33 10.20 -4.39
CA PHE A 194 -1.78 10.40 -5.74
C PHE A 194 -0.63 11.41 -5.76
N ILE A 195 -0.76 12.50 -4.98
CA ILE A 195 0.31 13.50 -4.84
C ILE A 195 1.56 12.86 -4.26
N ILE A 196 1.45 11.96 -3.28
CA ILE A 196 2.60 11.25 -2.73
C ILE A 196 3.25 10.34 -3.78
N LYS A 197 2.47 9.61 -4.59
CA LYS A 197 3.02 8.80 -5.69
C LYS A 197 3.85 9.65 -6.65
N TYR A 198 3.38 10.84 -7.01
CA TYR A 198 4.15 11.78 -7.83
C TYR A 198 5.35 12.37 -7.10
N ALA A 199 5.23 12.70 -5.81
CA ALA A 199 6.32 13.25 -5.02
C ALA A 199 7.48 12.25 -4.92
N ILE A 200 7.19 10.97 -4.71
CA ILE A 200 8.17 9.89 -4.74
C ILE A 200 8.86 9.85 -6.11
N ALA A 201 8.11 9.93 -7.20
CA ALA A 201 8.69 9.97 -8.55
C ALA A 201 9.58 11.20 -8.77
N TYR A 202 9.22 12.38 -8.27
CA TYR A 202 10.07 13.58 -8.30
C TYR A 202 11.37 13.42 -7.50
N VAL A 203 11.30 12.85 -6.29
CA VAL A 203 12.51 12.58 -5.48
C VAL A 203 13.43 11.61 -6.22
N VAL A 204 12.90 10.47 -6.70
CA VAL A 204 13.73 9.39 -7.24
C VAL A 204 14.20 9.68 -8.67
N VAL A 205 13.30 10.14 -9.55
CA VAL A 205 13.56 10.25 -11.00
C VAL A 205 14.16 11.61 -11.37
N LYS A 206 13.91 12.65 -10.56
CA LYS A 206 14.40 14.02 -10.77
C LYS A 206 15.36 14.50 -9.67
N ASN A 207 15.67 13.69 -8.66
CA ASN A 207 16.54 14.07 -7.52
C ASN A 207 16.09 15.37 -6.83
N SER A 208 14.76 15.61 -6.75
CA SER A 208 14.22 16.77 -6.06
C SER A 208 14.27 16.60 -4.54
N SER A 209 14.46 17.69 -3.79
CA SER A 209 14.32 17.67 -2.32
C SER A 209 12.87 17.38 -1.92
N LEU A 210 12.65 16.88 -0.70
CA LEU A 210 11.32 16.47 -0.20
C LEU A 210 10.25 17.56 -0.40
N ILE A 211 10.52 18.78 0.05
CA ILE A 211 9.58 19.91 -0.03
C ILE A 211 9.29 20.29 -1.49
N ASN A 212 10.34 20.39 -2.32
CA ASN A 212 10.18 20.74 -3.73
C ASN A 212 9.47 19.64 -4.51
N ALA A 213 9.69 18.37 -4.15
CA ALA A 213 9.01 17.22 -4.74
C ALA A 213 7.51 17.24 -4.40
N PHE A 214 7.15 17.54 -3.15
CA PHE A 214 5.74 17.67 -2.75
C PHE A 214 5.05 18.83 -3.47
N LYS A 215 5.68 20.01 -3.52
CA LYS A 215 5.14 21.19 -4.22
C LYS A 215 4.93 20.92 -5.72
N GLN A 216 5.91 20.31 -6.38
CA GLN A 216 5.79 19.95 -7.80
C GLN A 216 4.75 18.86 -8.03
N ALA A 217 4.67 17.87 -7.14
CA ALA A 217 3.66 16.82 -7.21
C ALA A 217 2.24 17.36 -7.04
N TRP A 218 2.03 18.31 -6.12
CA TRP A 218 0.77 19.00 -5.94
C TRP A 218 0.36 19.73 -7.23
N GLN A 219 1.27 20.50 -7.82
CA GLN A 219 1.01 21.21 -9.07
C GLN A 219 0.74 20.24 -10.24
N LEU A 220 1.52 19.17 -10.35
CA LEU A 220 1.34 18.16 -11.39
C LEU A 220 -0.03 17.47 -11.28
N PHE A 221 -0.43 17.12 -10.04
CA PHE A 221 -1.73 16.52 -9.76
C PHE A 221 -2.88 17.48 -10.09
N MET A 222 -2.84 18.72 -9.60
CA MET A 222 -3.93 19.69 -9.86
C MET A 222 -4.12 19.97 -11.35
N ASN A 223 -3.03 20.01 -12.11
CA ASN A 223 -3.09 20.17 -13.56
C ASN A 223 -3.62 18.93 -14.30
N ASN A 224 -3.57 17.74 -13.69
CA ASN A 224 -3.86 16.45 -14.34
C ASN A 224 -4.69 15.52 -13.44
N TRP A 225 -5.59 16.06 -12.62
CA TRP A 225 -6.27 15.28 -11.57
C TRP A 225 -7.18 14.21 -12.18
N ILE A 226 -7.85 14.54 -13.30
CA ILE A 226 -8.70 13.60 -14.04
C ILE A 226 -7.89 12.43 -14.60
N ILE A 227 -6.70 12.71 -15.16
CA ILE A 227 -5.80 11.67 -15.70
C ILE A 227 -5.33 10.73 -14.58
N SER A 228 -5.03 11.31 -13.42
CA SER A 228 -4.62 10.55 -12.23
C SER A 228 -5.75 9.66 -11.75
N LEU A 229 -6.98 10.18 -11.70
CA LEU A 229 -8.18 9.44 -11.31
C LEU A 229 -8.50 8.31 -12.32
N GLU A 230 -8.49 8.60 -13.62
CA GLU A 230 -8.67 7.59 -14.69
C GLU A 230 -7.62 6.47 -14.56
N THR A 231 -6.36 6.81 -14.32
CA THR A 231 -5.29 5.81 -14.14
C THR A 231 -5.51 4.98 -12.89
N ALA A 232 -5.90 5.61 -11.78
CA ALA A 232 -6.21 4.92 -10.54
C ALA A 232 -7.37 3.94 -10.71
N LEU A 233 -8.45 4.34 -11.41
CA LEU A 233 -9.58 3.46 -11.71
C LEU A 233 -9.16 2.27 -12.61
N ILE A 234 -8.35 2.51 -13.63
CA ILE A 234 -7.87 1.40 -14.49
C ILE A 234 -7.01 0.43 -13.67
N LEU A 235 -6.08 0.94 -12.86
CA LEU A 235 -5.24 0.11 -11.99
C LEU A 235 -6.07 -0.61 -10.91
N PHE A 236 -7.16 0.00 -10.42
CA PHE A 236 -8.11 -0.66 -9.54
C PHE A 236 -8.70 -1.90 -10.17
N PHE A 237 -9.29 -1.77 -11.36
CA PHE A 237 -9.89 -2.91 -12.04
C PHE A 237 -8.86 -3.99 -12.35
N ILE A 238 -7.64 -3.62 -12.76
CA ILE A 238 -6.57 -4.60 -12.99
C ILE A 238 -6.21 -5.34 -11.69
N ASN A 239 -6.04 -4.62 -10.57
CA ASN A 239 -5.73 -5.23 -9.28
C ASN A 239 -6.88 -6.12 -8.78
N PHE A 240 -8.13 -5.70 -8.95
CA PHE A 240 -9.30 -6.48 -8.58
C PHE A 240 -9.38 -7.79 -9.38
N VAL A 241 -9.25 -7.71 -10.71
CA VAL A 241 -9.26 -8.90 -11.59
C VAL A 241 -8.07 -9.81 -11.30
N ALA A 242 -6.88 -9.27 -11.08
CA ALA A 242 -5.71 -10.07 -10.75
C ALA A 242 -5.82 -10.73 -9.37
N GLY A 243 -6.35 -10.01 -8.37
CA GLY A 243 -6.63 -10.56 -7.05
C GLY A 243 -7.66 -11.70 -7.10
N LEU A 244 -8.73 -11.52 -7.88
CA LEU A 244 -9.73 -12.56 -8.12
C LEU A 244 -9.12 -13.76 -8.84
N ALA A 245 -8.29 -13.54 -9.87
CA ALA A 245 -7.58 -14.61 -10.56
C ALA A 245 -6.64 -15.39 -9.62
N ILE A 246 -5.87 -14.71 -8.77
CA ILE A 246 -5.01 -15.36 -7.76
C ILE A 246 -5.86 -16.18 -6.79
N ALA A 247 -6.98 -15.63 -6.30
CA ALA A 247 -7.90 -16.34 -5.41
C ALA A 247 -8.48 -17.60 -6.07
N LEU A 248 -8.92 -17.51 -7.33
CA LEU A 248 -9.41 -18.66 -8.09
C LEU A 248 -8.35 -19.73 -8.28
N VAL A 249 -7.10 -19.36 -8.56
CA VAL A 249 -5.98 -20.30 -8.67
C VAL A 249 -5.72 -21.00 -7.34
N ILE A 250 -5.75 -20.27 -6.22
CA ILE A 250 -5.59 -20.84 -4.88
C ILE A 250 -6.74 -21.82 -4.58
N LEU A 251 -7.99 -21.45 -4.89
CA LEU A 251 -9.15 -22.33 -4.70
C LEU A 251 -9.06 -23.59 -5.58
N ALA A 252 -8.65 -23.44 -6.85
CA ALA A 252 -8.45 -24.57 -7.75
C ALA A 252 -7.33 -25.50 -7.26
N MET A 253 -6.25 -24.94 -6.69
CA MET A 253 -5.17 -25.72 -6.07
C MET A 253 -5.56 -26.36 -4.75
N ALA A 254 -6.50 -25.77 -4.00
CA ALA A 254 -6.97 -26.35 -2.75
C ALA A 254 -7.63 -27.73 -2.98
N ILE A 255 -8.33 -27.93 -4.11
CA ILE A 255 -8.99 -29.21 -4.44
C ILE A 255 -8.01 -30.39 -4.43
N PRO A 256 -6.92 -30.42 -5.24
CA PRO A 256 -5.98 -31.53 -5.23
C PRO A 256 -5.30 -31.68 -3.86
N PHE A 257 -4.92 -30.59 -3.19
CA PHE A 257 -4.30 -30.69 -1.85
C PHE A 257 -5.23 -31.27 -0.79
N LEU A 258 -6.51 -30.87 -0.77
CA LEU A 258 -7.51 -31.43 0.13
C LEU A 258 -7.77 -32.90 -0.17
N SER A 259 -7.92 -33.25 -1.45
CA SER A 259 -8.14 -34.65 -1.85
C SER A 259 -6.97 -35.55 -1.43
N LEU A 260 -5.73 -35.13 -1.68
CA LEU A 260 -4.53 -35.85 -1.26
C LEU A 260 -4.41 -35.93 0.26
N GLY A 261 -4.72 -34.82 0.96
CA GLY A 261 -4.71 -34.78 2.42
C GLY A 261 -5.68 -35.78 3.04
N ILE A 262 -6.91 -35.86 2.51
CA ILE A 262 -7.92 -36.83 2.94
C ILE A 262 -7.44 -38.26 2.68
N ILE A 263 -6.91 -38.55 1.49
CA ILE A 263 -6.42 -39.90 1.14
C ILE A 263 -5.33 -40.33 2.12
N VAL A 264 -4.34 -39.47 2.39
CA VAL A 264 -3.21 -39.81 3.28
C VAL A 264 -3.64 -39.94 4.74
N TYR A 265 -4.60 -39.12 5.17
CA TYR A 265 -5.20 -39.26 6.51
C TYR A 265 -5.93 -40.60 6.67
N LEU A 266 -6.72 -41.01 5.66
CA LEU A 266 -7.41 -42.30 5.66
C LEU A 266 -6.45 -43.51 5.62
N LEU A 267 -5.26 -43.35 5.03
CA LEU A 267 -4.18 -44.34 5.05
C LEU A 267 -3.38 -44.36 6.38
N THR A 268 -3.93 -43.76 7.45
CA THR A 268 -3.37 -43.73 8.82
C THR A 268 -1.98 -43.08 8.97
N SER A 269 -1.63 -42.12 8.10
CA SER A 269 -0.41 -41.33 8.25
C SER A 269 -0.72 -39.90 8.71
N GLU A 270 -0.75 -39.67 10.03
CA GLU A 270 -0.89 -38.32 10.59
C GLU A 270 0.23 -37.39 10.12
N VAL A 271 1.46 -37.92 10.06
CA VAL A 271 2.63 -37.18 9.55
C VAL A 271 2.42 -36.79 8.09
N GLY A 272 1.90 -37.70 7.26
CA GLY A 272 1.67 -37.43 5.84
C GLY A 272 0.61 -36.35 5.60
N PHE A 273 -0.45 -36.30 6.42
CA PHE A 273 -1.45 -35.22 6.37
C PHE A 273 -0.80 -33.84 6.62
N TRP A 274 0.00 -33.71 7.67
CA TRP A 274 0.69 -32.45 8.00
C TRP A 274 1.69 -32.03 6.93
N VAL A 275 2.40 -32.98 6.31
CA VAL A 275 3.30 -32.69 5.19
C VAL A 275 2.51 -32.08 4.02
N ILE A 276 1.36 -32.66 3.66
CA ILE A 276 0.51 -32.13 2.58
C ILE A 276 -0.05 -30.75 2.94
N ALA A 277 -0.51 -30.57 4.18
CA ALA A 277 -1.03 -29.29 4.65
C ALA A 277 0.03 -28.18 4.58
N VAL A 278 1.27 -28.48 5.01
CA VAL A 278 2.40 -27.53 4.93
C VAL A 278 2.76 -27.24 3.48
N LEU A 279 2.79 -28.24 2.60
CA LEU A 279 3.02 -28.03 1.16
C LEU A 279 1.94 -27.16 0.53
N ALA A 280 0.67 -27.40 0.86
CA ALA A 280 -0.45 -26.59 0.40
C ALA A 280 -0.29 -25.13 0.86
N PHE A 281 0.03 -24.92 2.13
CA PHE A 281 0.24 -23.59 2.71
C PHE A 281 1.42 -22.85 2.05
N ILE A 282 2.57 -23.51 1.88
CA ILE A 282 3.74 -22.93 1.21
C ILE A 282 3.39 -22.58 -0.25
N SER A 283 2.68 -23.45 -0.95
CA SER A 283 2.27 -23.19 -2.34
C SER A 283 1.35 -21.96 -2.45
N ALA A 284 0.41 -21.80 -1.53
CA ALA A 284 -0.47 -20.65 -1.46
C ALA A 284 0.31 -19.36 -1.13
N LEU A 285 1.24 -19.42 -0.16
CA LEU A 285 2.11 -18.29 0.17
C LEU A 285 2.98 -17.86 -1.01
N LEU A 286 3.55 -18.81 -1.76
CA LEU A 286 4.34 -18.53 -2.96
C LEU A 286 3.49 -17.85 -4.04
N LEU A 287 2.26 -18.32 -4.27
CA LEU A 287 1.35 -17.69 -5.23
C LEU A 287 0.99 -16.25 -4.82
N ILE A 288 0.65 -16.05 -3.55
CA ILE A 288 0.33 -14.71 -3.02
C ILE A 288 1.56 -13.80 -3.11
N GLY A 289 2.73 -14.30 -2.74
CA GLY A 289 3.99 -13.55 -2.79
C GLY A 289 4.38 -13.14 -4.20
N VAL A 290 4.38 -14.09 -5.15
CA VAL A 290 4.72 -13.83 -6.56
C VAL A 290 3.67 -12.94 -7.22
N GLY A 291 2.39 -13.23 -7.03
CA GLY A 291 1.30 -12.43 -7.58
C GLY A 291 1.30 -11.00 -7.03
N GLY A 292 1.45 -10.86 -5.72
CA GLY A 292 1.57 -9.56 -5.04
C GLY A 292 2.80 -8.77 -5.50
N ALA A 293 3.93 -9.44 -5.70
CA ALA A 293 5.15 -8.82 -6.21
C ALA A 293 5.00 -8.31 -7.64
N MET A 294 4.43 -9.11 -8.54
CA MET A 294 4.16 -8.71 -9.92
C MET A 294 3.24 -7.48 -9.96
N LEU A 295 2.17 -7.49 -9.15
CA LEU A 295 1.22 -6.38 -9.07
C LEU A 295 1.87 -5.11 -8.51
N ALA A 296 2.70 -5.23 -7.47
CA ALA A 296 3.46 -4.10 -6.92
C ALA A 296 4.36 -3.45 -7.98
N VAL A 297 5.16 -4.27 -8.69
CA VAL A 297 6.05 -3.78 -9.76
C VAL A 297 5.25 -3.13 -10.88
N PHE A 298 4.15 -3.75 -11.30
CA PHE A 298 3.28 -3.23 -12.35
C PHE A 298 2.65 -1.88 -11.98
N GLN A 299 2.11 -1.77 -10.77
CA GLN A 299 1.46 -0.56 -10.28
C GLN A 299 2.45 0.59 -10.13
N ILE A 300 3.59 0.36 -9.46
CA ILE A 300 4.62 1.38 -9.26
C ILE A 300 5.21 1.81 -10.61
N SER A 301 5.47 0.87 -11.53
CA SER A 301 5.95 1.19 -12.87
C SER A 301 4.92 2.00 -13.68
N SER A 302 3.62 1.72 -13.51
CA SER A 302 2.54 2.47 -14.18
C SER A 302 2.44 3.91 -13.69
N TRP A 303 2.52 4.13 -12.38
CA TRP A 303 2.57 5.49 -11.83
C TRP A 303 3.84 6.23 -12.26
N THR A 304 4.98 5.53 -12.29
CA THR A 304 6.26 6.10 -12.74
C THR A 304 6.21 6.46 -14.23
N GLY A 305 5.63 5.61 -15.08
CA GLY A 305 5.47 5.87 -16.50
C GLY A 305 4.48 7.00 -16.78
N LEU A 306 3.37 7.04 -16.04
CA LEU A 306 2.44 8.17 -16.10
C LEU A 306 3.14 9.48 -15.75
N PHE A 307 3.90 9.49 -14.65
CA PHE A 307 4.69 10.64 -14.23
C PHE A 307 5.66 11.11 -15.32
N VAL A 308 6.44 10.20 -15.91
CA VAL A 308 7.41 10.55 -16.96
C VAL A 308 6.70 11.14 -18.19
N GLU A 309 5.56 10.58 -18.59
CA GLU A 309 4.77 11.07 -19.72
C GLU A 309 4.17 12.45 -19.45
N LEU A 310 3.58 12.67 -18.27
CA LEU A 310 2.98 13.94 -17.86
C LEU A 310 4.01 15.07 -17.78
N VAL A 311 5.19 14.80 -17.21
CA VAL A 311 6.28 15.78 -17.11
C VAL A 311 6.91 16.10 -18.46
N LYS A 312 6.94 15.15 -19.40
CA LYS A 312 7.58 15.35 -20.71
C LYS A 312 6.66 16.03 -21.73
N ASN A 313 5.40 15.62 -21.81
CA ASN A 313 4.54 15.94 -22.95
C ASN A 313 3.27 16.72 -22.57
N GLY A 314 2.94 16.86 -21.27
CA GLY A 314 1.60 17.27 -20.85
C GLY A 314 0.54 16.21 -21.19
N GLY A 315 -0.49 16.07 -20.35
CA GLY A 315 -1.55 15.07 -20.53
C GLY A 315 -2.89 15.71 -20.86
N THR A 316 -3.67 15.08 -21.75
CA THR A 316 -5.10 15.36 -21.93
C THR A 316 -5.93 14.13 -21.55
N ALA A 317 -6.85 14.27 -20.59
CA ALA A 317 -7.69 13.17 -20.10
C ALA A 317 -8.53 12.53 -21.23
N LYS A 318 -8.88 11.24 -21.08
CA LYS A 318 -9.72 10.56 -22.08
C LYS A 318 -11.16 11.06 -22.01
N ILE A 319 -11.69 11.32 -20.82
CA ILE A 319 -13.05 11.85 -20.61
C ILE A 319 -13.20 13.23 -21.26
N ILE A 320 -12.23 14.14 -21.09
CA ILE A 320 -12.25 15.46 -21.76
C ILE A 320 -12.30 15.28 -23.28
N ARG A 321 -11.51 14.36 -23.83
CA ARG A 321 -11.53 14.08 -25.27
C ARG A 321 -12.91 13.59 -25.74
N VAL A 322 -13.54 12.65 -25.03
CA VAL A 322 -14.86 12.15 -25.42
C VAL A 322 -15.93 13.25 -25.34
N LEU A 323 -15.85 14.11 -24.32
CA LEU A 323 -16.77 15.25 -24.17
C LEU A 323 -16.55 16.34 -25.23
N ASP A 324 -15.30 16.60 -25.64
CA ASP A 324 -14.97 17.56 -26.69
C ASP A 324 -15.37 17.06 -28.09
N TYR A 325 -15.27 15.76 -28.36
CA TYR A 325 -15.80 15.17 -29.59
C TYR A 325 -17.34 15.24 -29.63
N GLY A 326 -18.01 14.97 -28.51
CA GLY A 326 -19.47 15.11 -28.42
C GLY A 326 -20.01 16.55 -28.52
N LYS A 327 -19.15 17.56 -28.37
CA LYS A 327 -19.50 18.99 -28.59
C LYS A 327 -19.23 19.48 -30.02
N LYS A 328 -18.43 18.76 -30.82
CA LYS A 328 -18.17 19.11 -32.23
C LYS A 328 -19.19 18.50 -33.20
N ASP A 329 -19.94 17.50 -32.74
CA ASP A 329 -21.02 16.86 -33.51
C ASP A 329 -22.42 17.41 -33.16
N LYS A 330 -22.49 18.62 -32.59
CA LYS A 330 -23.71 19.43 -32.42
C LYS A 330 -23.48 20.82 -33.01
#